data_AF-A0A139WCS8-F1
#
_entry.id   AF-A0A139WCS8-F1
#
_cell.length_a   1.000
_cell.length_b   1.000
_cell.length_c   1.000
_cell.angle_alpha   90.00
_cell.angle_beta   90.00
_cell.angle_gamma   90.00
#
_symmetry.space_group_name_H-M   'P 1'
#
loop_
_entity.id
_entity.type
_entity.pdbx_description
1 polymer ?
#
loop_
_entity_poly.entity_id
_entity_poly.type
_entity_poly.pdbx_seq_one_letter_code
_entity_poly.pdbx_strand_id
1 'polypeptide(L)'
;MTIRSLDIAEGTVGSARFPRARKRCIIFIVIIIIIIACIAFAYHYGFLSSSKEEEELRPPNPEKALPPSASVLRRFKRAAVCADGATCAKIGR
;
A
#
# COMPACT_ATOMS: atom_id res chain seq x y z
N MET A 1 -53.03 -33.22 -19.11
CA MET A 1 -51.98 -32.86 -20.08
C MET A 1 -51.71 -31.36 -19.89
N THR A 2 -50.46 -31.00 -19.52
CA THR A 2 -49.80 -29.65 -19.51
C THR A 2 -50.48 -28.51 -18.73
N ILE A 3 -50.07 -28.12 -17.51
CA ILE A 3 -48.88 -27.34 -17.04
C ILE A 3 -48.56 -26.09 -17.87
N ARG A 4 -48.70 -24.91 -17.23
CA ARG A 4 -47.92 -23.64 -17.31
C ARG A 4 -48.66 -22.59 -16.47
N SER A 5 -48.46 -22.50 -15.15
CA SER A 5 -47.31 -21.88 -14.47
C SER A 5 -46.84 -20.58 -15.12
N LEU A 6 -47.00 -19.51 -14.33
CA LEU A 6 -46.25 -18.26 -14.31
C LEU A 6 -46.07 -17.54 -15.65
N ASP A 7 -46.66 -16.35 -15.75
CA ASP A 7 -45.76 -15.20 -15.89
C ASP A 7 -46.34 -13.96 -15.21
N ILE A 8 -45.57 -13.53 -14.22
CA ILE A 8 -45.69 -12.27 -13.49
C ILE A 8 -45.39 -11.17 -14.51
N ALA A 9 -46.44 -10.66 -15.16
CA ALA A 9 -46.37 -9.56 -16.12
C ALA A 9 -46.81 -8.24 -15.47
N GLU A 10 -46.31 -7.93 -14.28
CA GLU A 10 -46.38 -6.57 -13.72
C GLU A 10 -44.97 -6.15 -13.29
N GLY A 11 -44.22 -5.69 -14.28
CA GLY A 11 -42.91 -5.08 -14.14
C GLY A 11 -42.67 -4.15 -15.30
N THR A 12 -43.61 -3.23 -15.52
CA THR A 12 -43.50 -2.14 -16.50
C THR A 12 -42.40 -1.18 -16.07
N VAL A 13 -41.14 -1.51 -16.34
CA VAL A 13 -40.06 -0.51 -16.43
C VAL A 13 -40.20 0.17 -17.79
N GLY A 14 -41.27 0.95 -17.91
CA GLY A 14 -41.39 1.95 -18.94
C GLY A 14 -40.52 3.14 -18.56
N SER A 15 -39.41 3.34 -19.26
CA SER A 15 -38.95 4.72 -19.48
C SER A 15 -38.18 4.85 -20.78
N ALA A 16 -38.89 5.45 -21.74
CA ALA A 16 -38.45 6.30 -22.84
C ALA A 16 -37.06 6.03 -23.44
N ARG A 17 -37.06 5.59 -24.70
CA ARG A 17 -35.91 5.65 -25.60
C ARG A 17 -35.50 7.11 -25.83
N PHE A 18 -34.46 7.57 -25.16
CA PHE A 18 -33.62 8.65 -25.68
C PHE A 18 -32.42 8.03 -26.39
N PRO A 19 -32.37 8.02 -27.74
CA PRO A 19 -31.37 7.26 -28.51
C PRO A 19 -29.93 7.76 -28.30
N ARG A 20 -29.75 8.99 -27.83
CA ARG A 20 -28.43 9.58 -27.49
C ARG A 20 -28.04 9.40 -26.02
N ALA A 21 -29.01 9.39 -25.10
CA ALA A 21 -28.76 9.13 -23.69
C ALA A 21 -28.36 7.67 -23.44
N ARG A 22 -28.96 6.74 -24.19
CA ARG A 22 -28.63 5.30 -24.11
C ARG A 22 -27.16 5.02 -24.44
N LYS A 23 -26.59 5.69 -25.47
CA LYS A 23 -25.16 5.56 -25.82
C LYS A 23 -24.25 6.15 -24.74
N ARG A 24 -24.61 7.30 -24.17
CA ARG A 24 -23.87 7.91 -23.05
C ARG A 24 -23.91 7.02 -21.81
N CYS A 25 -25.07 6.47 -21.45
CA CYS A 25 -25.19 5.52 -20.34
C CYS A 25 -24.36 4.25 -20.57
N ILE A 26 -24.34 3.71 -21.79
CA ILE A 26 -23.50 2.55 -22.13
C ILE A 26 -22.02 2.89 -21.94
N ILE A 27 -21.57 4.08 -22.40
CA ILE A 27 -20.19 4.53 -22.21
C ILE A 27 -19.85 4.65 -20.72
N PHE A 28 -20.73 5.23 -19.90
CA PHE A 28 -20.53 5.30 -18.45
C PHE A 28 -20.42 3.93 -17.79
N ILE A 29 -21.28 2.98 -18.17
CA ILE A 29 -21.23 1.61 -17.66
C ILE A 29 -19.91 0.93 -18.03
N VAL A 30 -19.46 1.09 -19.29
CA VAL A 30 -18.17 0.55 -19.75
C VAL A 30 -17.01 1.15 -18.97
N ILE A 31 -17.02 2.46 -18.73
CA ILE A 31 -15.97 3.13 -17.94
C ILE A 31 -15.94 2.60 -16.50
N ILE A 32 -17.10 2.42 -15.86
CA ILE A 32 -17.18 1.87 -14.49
C ILE A 32 -16.60 0.45 -14.44
N ILE A 33 -16.94 -0.40 -15.42
CA ILE A 33 -16.40 -1.77 -15.49
C ILE A 33 -14.88 -1.75 -15.64
N ILE A 34 -14.34 -0.87 -16.49
CA ILE A 34 -12.89 -0.71 -16.68
C ILE A 34 -12.23 -0.28 -15.37
N ILE A 35 -12.81 0.69 -14.65
CA ILE A 35 -12.27 1.15 -13.36
C ILE A 35 -12.24 0.00 -12.34
N ILE A 36 -13.31 -0.78 -12.22
CA ILE A 36 -13.37 -1.93 -11.32
C ILE A 36 -12.32 -2.98 -11.69
N ALA A 37 -12.16 -3.27 -12.98
CA ALA A 37 -11.14 -4.21 -13.47
C ALA A 37 -9.71 -3.72 -13.18
N CYS A 38 -9.42 -2.43 -13.37
CA CYS A 38 -8.12 -1.84 -13.04
C CYS A 38 -7.81 -1.90 -11.55
N ILE A 39 -8.81 -1.64 -10.69
CA ILE A 39 -8.66 -1.74 -9.23
C ILE A 39 -8.36 -3.19 -8.83
N ALA A 40 -9.14 -4.16 -9.33
CA ALA A 40 -8.93 -5.57 -9.06
C ALA A 40 -7.53 -6.05 -9.51
N PHE A 41 -7.10 -5.62 -10.70
CA PHE A 41 -5.76 -5.90 -11.20
C PHE A 41 -4.68 -5.29 -10.29
N ALA A 42 -4.81 -4.01 -9.91
CA ALA A 42 -3.85 -3.36 -9.02
C ALA A 42 -3.76 -4.03 -7.63
N TYR A 43 -4.87 -4.59 -7.11
CA TYR A 43 -4.86 -5.43 -5.91
C TYR A 43 -4.14 -6.76 -6.11
N HIS A 44 -4.39 -7.47 -7.22
CA HIS A 44 -3.72 -8.74 -7.52
C HIS A 44 -2.21 -8.61 -7.70
N TYR A 45 -1.76 -7.52 -8.32
CA TYR A 45 -0.34 -7.25 -8.54
C TYR A 45 0.32 -6.54 -7.35
N GLY A 46 -0.39 -6.39 -6.22
CA GLY A 46 0.15 -5.82 -5.00
C GLY A 46 0.49 -4.34 -5.07
N PHE A 47 0.07 -3.63 -6.12
CA PHE A 47 0.32 -2.19 -6.29
C PHE A 47 -0.47 -1.35 -5.28
N LEU A 48 -1.64 -1.87 -4.85
CA LEU A 48 -2.47 -1.27 -3.79
C LEU A 48 -2.23 -1.89 -2.41
N SER A 49 -1.35 -2.89 -2.29
CA SER A 49 -0.95 -3.46 -1.01
C SER A 49 -0.03 -2.47 -0.31
N SER A 50 -0.63 -1.42 0.25
CA SER A 50 0.00 -0.61 1.28
C SER A 50 0.21 -1.52 2.49
N SER A 51 1.33 -2.25 2.50
CA SER A 51 1.89 -2.85 3.69
C SER A 51 2.29 -1.70 4.61
N LYS A 52 1.29 -1.12 5.28
CA LYS A 52 1.51 -0.21 6.39
C LYS A 52 2.22 -0.99 7.47
N GLU A 53 3.53 -0.89 7.47
CA GLU A 53 4.35 -0.42 8.59
C GLU A 53 4.04 -0.98 9.99
N GLU A 54 3.49 -2.19 10.11
CA GLU A 54 3.56 -2.92 11.40
C GLU A 54 5.00 -3.32 11.76
N GLU A 55 5.94 -3.18 10.82
CA GLU A 55 7.37 -3.35 11.07
C GLU A 55 7.98 -2.16 11.86
N GLU A 56 7.38 -0.97 11.84
CA GLU A 56 7.97 0.22 12.46
C GLU A 56 7.98 0.18 14.00
N LEU A 57 7.09 -0.62 14.60
CA LEU A 57 7.00 -0.78 16.06
C LEU A 57 7.88 -1.90 16.62
N ARG A 58 8.60 -2.65 15.77
CA ARG A 58 9.51 -3.70 16.23
C ARG A 58 10.95 -3.20 16.15
N PRO A 59 11.70 -3.21 17.27
CA PRO A 59 13.13 -2.93 17.19
C PRO A 59 13.79 -3.95 16.24
N PRO A 60 14.78 -3.53 15.45
CA PRO A 60 15.50 -4.42 14.54
C PRO A 60 16.14 -5.58 15.33
N ASN A 61 16.19 -6.77 14.71
CA ASN A 61 16.72 -7.97 15.36
C ASN A 61 18.17 -7.74 15.85
N PRO A 62 18.47 -7.90 17.16
CA PRO A 62 19.81 -7.69 17.71
C PRO A 62 20.85 -8.73 17.24
N GLU A 63 20.42 -9.89 16.77
CA GLU A 63 21.31 -10.93 16.21
C GLU A 63 21.74 -10.61 14.77
N LYS A 64 21.05 -9.67 14.11
CA LYS A 64 21.43 -9.23 12.76
C LYS A 64 22.57 -8.22 12.89
N ALA A 65 23.70 -8.54 12.27
CA ALA A 65 24.83 -7.61 12.20
C ALA A 65 24.39 -6.28 11.56
N LEU A 66 24.55 -5.19 12.32
CA LEU A 66 24.30 -3.84 11.82
C LEU A 66 25.38 -3.45 10.82
N PRO A 67 25.06 -2.61 9.81
CA PRO A 67 26.09 -2.02 8.97
C PRO A 67 27.08 -1.23 9.84
N PRO A 68 28.36 -1.13 9.42
CA PRO A 68 29.36 -0.38 10.16
C PRO A 68 28.87 1.06 10.37
N SER A 69 28.81 1.48 11.62
CA SER A 69 28.49 2.86 11.96
C SER A 69 29.63 3.77 11.52
N ALA A 70 29.30 4.88 10.84
CA ALA A 70 30.28 5.89 10.48
C ALA A 70 30.73 6.66 11.74
N SER A 71 31.73 6.12 12.44
CA SER A 71 32.41 6.84 13.50
C SER A 71 33.46 7.78 12.92
N VAL A 72 33.59 8.98 13.49
CA VAL A 72 34.61 9.95 13.05
C VAL A 72 35.98 9.43 13.44
N LEU A 73 36.76 8.98 12.45
CA LEU A 73 38.16 8.60 12.63
C LEU A 73 38.99 9.85 12.99
N ARG A 74 39.42 9.92 14.26
CA ARG A 74 40.34 10.96 14.71
C ARG A 74 41.78 10.51 14.50
N ARG A 75 42.63 11.41 13.99
CA ARG A 75 44.08 11.20 13.96
C ARG A 75 44.68 11.71 15.26
N PHE A 76 45.49 10.87 15.91
CA PHE A 76 46.18 11.20 17.15
C PHE A 76 47.67 11.37 16.89
N LYS A 77 48.31 12.37 17.52
CA LYS A 77 49.75 12.61 17.36
C LYS A 77 50.60 11.70 18.28
N ARG A 78 50.03 11.24 19.40
CA ARG A 78 50.74 10.45 20.42
C ARG A 78 49.92 9.25 20.89
N ALA A 79 48.74 9.51 21.49
CA ALA A 79 47.86 8.48 22.03
C ALA A 79 46.38 8.93 22.00
N ALA A 80 45.48 7.98 22.24
CA ALA A 80 44.03 8.18 22.38
C ALA A 80 43.54 7.50 23.65
N VAL A 81 42.57 8.12 24.33
CA VAL A 81 41.90 7.52 25.50
C VAL A 81 40.45 7.20 25.14
N CYS A 82 40.09 5.94 25.29
CA CYS A 82 38.72 5.44 25.13
C CYS A 82 38.11 5.28 26.51
N ALA A 83 37.00 5.95 26.78
CA ALA A 83 36.22 5.81 28.00
C ALA A 83 34.74 5.97 27.67
N ASP A 84 33.88 5.30 28.44
CA ASP A 84 32.43 5.36 28.24
C ASP A 84 31.87 6.77 28.47
N GLY A 85 32.55 7.57 29.30
CA GLY A 85 32.19 8.96 29.58
C GLY A 85 33.11 9.97 28.89
N ALA A 86 32.52 10.97 28.23
CA ALA A 86 33.26 12.08 27.63
C ALA A 86 34.13 12.84 28.65
N THR A 87 33.64 13.01 29.89
CA THR A 87 34.38 13.63 30.99
C THR A 87 35.62 12.82 31.37
N CYS A 88 35.49 11.50 31.47
CA CYS A 88 36.59 10.60 31.80
C CYS A 88 37.65 10.59 30.69
N ALA A 89 37.23 10.55 29.41
CA ALA A 89 38.13 10.66 28.27
C ALA A 89 38.84 12.03 28.22
N LYS A 90 38.17 13.11 28.66
CA LYS A 90 38.76 14.45 28.73
C LYS A 90 39.83 14.59 29.81
N ILE A 91 39.71 13.85 30.90
CA ILE A 91 40.72 13.84 31.98
C ILE A 91 41.97 13.06 31.56
N GLY A 92 41.81 11.95 30.82
CA GLY A 92 42.93 11.09 30.42
C GLY A 92 43.68 11.51 29.15
N ARG A 93 43.12 12.40 28.33
CA ARG A 93 43.77 12.89 27.09
C ARG A 93 44.98 13.79 27.36
#